data_AF-A0A0H3L097-F1
#
_entry.id   AF-A0A0H3L097-F1
#
_cell.length_a   1.000
_cell.length_b   1.000
_cell.length_c   1.000
_cell.angle_alpha   90.00
_cell.angle_beta   90.00
_cell.angle_gamma   90.00
#
_symmetry.space_group_name_H-M   'P 1'
#
loop_
_entity.id
_entity.type
_entity.pdbx_description
1 polymer ?
#
loop_
_entity_poly.entity_id
_entity_poly.type
_entity_poly.pdbx_seq_one_letter_code
_entity_poly.pdbx_strand_id
1 'polypeptide(L)'
;MHADVEDSAGLTHRCNIRRTIRSLVTGDRVVWRPALNGGKGIVEAVHERTSVLTRPDFYDGVKPIAANIDQIIIVSAILPELSLNIIDRYLVASETLDIEPLLVLNKIDLLDDNARAFVDEQMEIYRKIGYRVLMVSSHVKEGLNALQAALTDRISIFAGQSGVGKSSLLNSPAWLRSTAGHRHSDQ
;
A
#
# COMPACT_ATOMS: atom_id res chain seq x y z
N MET A 1 17.90 -18.01 -1.04
CA MET A 1 16.87 -16.97 -0.99
C MET A 1 17.56 -15.63 -1.16
N HIS A 2 16.99 -14.73 -1.96
CA HIS A 2 17.54 -13.40 -2.26
C HIS A 2 16.47 -12.35 -1.99
N ALA A 3 16.88 -11.12 -1.69
CA ALA A 3 16.02 -9.95 -1.58
C ALA A 3 16.65 -8.78 -2.33
N ASP A 4 15.83 -7.89 -2.86
CA ASP A 4 16.30 -6.62 -3.42
C ASP A 4 16.18 -5.55 -2.32
N VAL A 5 17.28 -4.87 -2.02
CA VAL A 5 17.40 -3.89 -0.94
C VAL A 5 17.66 -2.53 -1.55
N GLU A 6 16.83 -1.54 -1.20
CA GLU A 6 17.04 -0.15 -1.59
C GLU A 6 17.90 0.55 -0.52
N ASP A 7 18.93 1.29 -0.96
CA ASP A 7 19.76 2.11 -0.08
C ASP A 7 19.18 3.52 0.10
N SER A 8 19.80 4.33 0.97
CA SER A 8 19.34 5.70 1.22
C SER A 8 19.49 6.64 0.02
N ALA A 9 20.21 6.25 -1.02
CA ALA A 9 20.31 6.99 -2.28
C ALA A 9 19.31 6.49 -3.34
N GLY A 10 18.42 5.55 -2.99
CA GLY A 10 17.42 4.98 -3.88
C GLY A 10 17.98 3.95 -4.87
N LEU A 11 19.22 3.46 -4.65
CA LEU A 11 19.80 2.42 -5.50
C LEU A 11 19.40 1.04 -4.98
N THR A 12 18.96 0.18 -5.90
CA THR A 12 18.56 -1.19 -5.58
C THR A 12 19.74 -2.17 -5.70
N HIS A 13 19.96 -2.95 -4.66
CA HIS A 13 21.03 -3.94 -4.54
C HIS A 13 20.46 -5.32 -4.30
N ARG A 14 20.80 -6.28 -5.15
CA ARG A 14 20.39 -7.68 -4.97
C ARG A 14 21.25 -8.35 -3.92
N CYS A 15 20.63 -8.79 -2.83
CA CYS A 15 21.31 -9.33 -1.65
C CYS A 15 20.93 -10.80 -1.37
N ASN A 16 21.91 -11.56 -0.88
CA ASN A 16 21.69 -12.83 -0.21
C ASN A 16 21.19 -12.58 1.22
N ILE A 17 20.42 -13.53 1.76
CA ILE A 17 19.90 -13.42 3.13
C ILE A 17 20.73 -14.33 4.03
N ARG A 18 21.24 -13.79 5.15
CA ARG A 18 21.98 -14.58 6.13
C ARG A 18 21.08 -15.64 6.76
N ARG A 19 21.61 -16.86 6.93
CA ARG A 19 20.85 -18.02 7.45
C ARG A 19 20.24 -17.82 8.84
N THR A 20 20.76 -16.88 9.63
CA THR A 20 20.26 -16.55 10.97
C THR A 20 18.96 -15.75 10.93
N ILE A 21 18.60 -15.14 9.79
CA ILE A 21 17.37 -14.37 9.63
C ILE A 21 16.22 -15.35 9.43
N ARG A 22 15.29 -15.38 10.40
CA ARG A 22 14.13 -16.30 10.40
C ARG A 22 12.99 -15.82 9.50
N SER A 23 12.82 -14.52 9.38
CA SER A 23 11.75 -13.88 8.59
C SER A 23 12.29 -12.60 7.98
N LEU A 24 11.99 -12.41 6.70
CA LEU A 24 12.23 -11.18 5.97
C LEU A 24 11.04 -10.97 5.03
N VAL A 25 10.43 -9.79 5.07
CA VAL A 25 9.28 -9.42 4.23
C VAL A 25 9.48 -8.04 3.63
N THR A 26 8.68 -7.70 2.62
CA THR A 26 8.69 -6.35 2.04
C THR A 26 8.37 -5.30 3.11
N GLY A 27 9.13 -4.20 3.11
CA GLY A 27 9.03 -3.12 4.08
C GLY A 27 9.93 -3.28 5.31
N ASP A 28 10.57 -4.44 5.51
CA ASP A 28 11.57 -4.60 6.56
C ASP A 28 12.75 -3.63 6.36
N ARG A 29 13.09 -2.90 7.43
CA ARG A 29 14.33 -2.11 7.50
C ARG A 29 15.47 -3.05 7.86
N VAL A 30 16.57 -3.02 7.11
CA VAL A 30 17.64 -4.02 7.25
C VAL A 30 19.03 -3.41 7.34
N VAL A 31 19.91 -4.12 8.06
CA VAL A 31 21.35 -3.90 7.98
C VAL A 31 21.91 -4.82 6.91
N TRP A 32 22.58 -4.25 5.92
CA TRP A 32 23.13 -5.00 4.80
C TRP A 32 24.53 -4.49 4.43
N ARG A 33 25.29 -5.31 3.71
CA ARG A 33 26.60 -4.94 3.17
C ARG A 33 26.67 -5.18 1.66
N PRO A 34 27.21 -4.24 0.87
CA PRO A 34 27.41 -4.42 -0.55
C PRO A 34 28.51 -5.46 -0.83
N ALA A 35 28.47 -6.04 -2.02
CA ALA A 35 29.56 -6.90 -2.49
C ALA A 35 30.76 -6.04 -2.90
N LEU A 36 31.96 -6.47 -2.52
CA LEU A 36 33.20 -5.74 -2.85
C LEU A 36 33.53 -5.75 -4.36
N ASN A 37 33.10 -6.79 -5.10
CA ASN A 37 33.50 -7.02 -6.51
C ASN A 37 32.31 -7.28 -7.45
N GLY A 38 31.25 -6.47 -7.39
CA GLY A 38 30.13 -6.56 -8.34
C GLY A 38 29.22 -7.79 -8.19
N GLY A 39 29.27 -8.46 -7.03
CA GLY A 39 28.41 -9.59 -6.68
C GLY A 39 27.11 -9.18 -5.97
N LYS A 40 26.39 -10.18 -5.47
CA LYS A 40 25.22 -9.95 -4.60
C LYS A 40 25.68 -9.51 -3.20
N GLY A 41 25.05 -8.47 -2.65
CA GLY A 41 25.25 -8.05 -1.26
C GLY A 41 24.77 -9.10 -0.26
N ILE A 42 24.83 -8.78 1.03
CA ILE A 42 24.30 -9.65 2.09
C ILE A 42 23.47 -8.85 3.11
N VAL A 43 22.26 -9.33 3.40
CA VAL A 43 21.44 -8.86 4.51
C VAL A 43 21.92 -9.56 5.78
N GLU A 44 22.34 -8.78 6.77
CA GLU A 44 22.96 -9.28 8.01
C GLU A 44 21.99 -9.34 9.18
N ALA A 45 21.12 -8.34 9.27
CA ALA A 45 20.12 -8.22 10.32
C ALA A 45 18.86 -7.48 9.83
N VAL A 46 17.77 -7.67 10.54
CA VAL A 46 16.48 -7.00 10.33
C VAL A 46 16.17 -6.20 11.59
N HIS A 47 15.77 -4.95 11.44
CA HIS A 47 15.36 -4.10 12.56
C HIS A 47 14.00 -4.54 13.13
N GLU A 48 13.68 -4.07 14.34
CA GLU A 48 12.35 -4.27 14.90
C GLU A 48 11.27 -3.63 14.02
N ARG A 49 10.13 -4.32 13.90
CA ARG A 49 9.02 -3.90 13.06
C ARG A 49 8.07 -3.01 13.86
N THR A 50 7.64 -1.90 13.28
CA THR A 50 6.61 -1.04 13.88
C THR A 50 5.21 -1.60 13.66
N SER A 51 4.98 -2.28 12.54
CA SER A 51 3.73 -2.98 12.23
C SER A 51 4.01 -4.23 11.41
N VAL A 52 3.10 -5.21 11.45
CA VAL A 52 3.22 -6.47 10.71
C VAL A 52 1.87 -6.86 10.13
N LEU A 53 1.78 -6.92 8.81
CA LEU A 53 0.63 -7.51 8.14
C LEU A 53 0.85 -9.02 8.00
N THR A 54 -0.09 -9.80 8.50
CA THR A 54 -0.03 -11.25 8.44
C THR A 54 -1.17 -11.86 7.63
N ARG A 55 -0.88 -12.97 6.96
CA ARG A 55 -1.88 -13.78 6.25
C ARG A 55 -1.99 -15.15 6.94
N PRO A 56 -3.21 -15.60 7.28
CA PRO A 56 -3.42 -16.98 7.69
C PRO A 56 -3.17 -17.91 6.51
N ASP A 57 -2.35 -18.92 6.74
CA ASP A 57 -2.05 -20.03 5.82
C ASP A 57 -2.69 -21.30 6.43
N PHE A 58 -3.45 -22.03 5.61
CA PHE A 58 -4.23 -23.18 6.06
C PHE A 58 -3.39 -24.31 6.64
N TYR A 59 -2.11 -24.40 6.25
CA TYR A 59 -1.20 -25.47 6.70
C TYR A 59 -0.08 -24.97 7.62
N ASP A 60 0.37 -23.73 7.43
CA ASP A 60 1.59 -23.21 8.06
C ASP A 60 1.32 -22.12 9.12
N GLY A 61 0.06 -21.93 9.52
CA GLY A 61 -0.33 -20.94 10.51
C GLY A 61 -0.27 -19.51 9.99
N VAL A 62 0.08 -18.55 10.84
CA VAL A 62 0.07 -17.12 10.49
C VAL A 62 1.44 -16.70 9.96
N LYS A 63 1.50 -16.23 8.70
CA LYS A 63 2.75 -15.77 8.07
C LYS A 63 2.77 -14.26 7.88
N PRO A 64 3.85 -13.56 8.26
CA PRO A 64 4.03 -12.15 7.90
C PRO A 64 4.19 -12.04 6.38
N ILE A 65 3.53 -11.05 5.78
CA ILE A 65 3.59 -10.76 4.35
C ILE A 65 4.17 -9.37 4.04
N ALA A 66 4.09 -8.43 4.99
CA ALA A 66 4.68 -7.11 4.91
C ALA A 66 4.88 -6.53 6.31
N ALA A 67 5.78 -5.57 6.44
CA ALA A 67 6.12 -4.92 7.71
C ALA A 67 6.33 -3.41 7.55
N ASN A 68 6.29 -2.68 8.66
CA ASN A 68 6.50 -1.23 8.72
C ASN A 68 5.55 -0.46 7.79
N ILE A 69 4.29 -0.85 7.80
CA ILE A 69 3.20 -0.24 7.05
C ILE A 69 2.62 0.89 7.89
N ASP A 70 2.47 2.06 7.28
CA ASP A 70 1.91 3.25 7.92
C ASP A 70 0.40 3.37 7.65
N GLN A 71 -0.07 2.88 6.50
CA GLN A 71 -1.49 2.97 6.13
C GLN A 71 -2.01 1.82 5.25
N ILE A 72 -3.31 1.53 5.37
CA ILE A 72 -4.05 0.60 4.51
C ILE A 72 -5.01 1.39 3.63
N ILE A 73 -4.81 1.30 2.31
CA ILE A 73 -5.68 1.89 1.29
C ILE A 73 -6.75 0.86 0.92
N ILE A 74 -7.95 1.05 1.45
CA ILE A 74 -9.10 0.17 1.21
C ILE A 74 -9.75 0.62 -0.10
N VAL A 75 -9.48 -0.10 -1.19
CA VAL A 75 -10.03 0.22 -2.51
C VAL A 75 -11.32 -0.56 -2.75
N SER A 76 -12.40 0.17 -2.95
CA SER A 76 -13.71 -0.34 -3.36
C SER A 76 -14.15 0.32 -4.66
N ALA A 77 -15.13 -0.26 -5.36
CA ALA A 77 -15.71 0.30 -6.57
C ALA A 77 -17.14 -0.21 -6.72
N ILE A 78 -17.98 0.49 -7.50
CA ILE A 78 -19.35 0.03 -7.77
C ILE A 78 -19.38 -1.25 -8.61
N LEU A 79 -18.40 -1.44 -9.49
CA LEU A 79 -18.20 -2.66 -10.28
C LEU A 79 -16.87 -3.35 -9.90
N PRO A 80 -16.87 -4.67 -9.61
CA PRO A 80 -17.98 -5.61 -9.81
C PRO A 80 -19.11 -5.51 -8.76
N GLU A 81 -18.83 -5.05 -7.55
CA GLU A 81 -19.82 -4.82 -6.49
C GLU A 81 -19.22 -3.90 -5.42
N LEU A 82 -20.02 -2.96 -4.89
CA LEU A 82 -19.68 -2.21 -3.69
C LEU A 82 -20.15 -2.97 -2.44
N SER A 83 -19.22 -3.67 -1.79
CA SER A 83 -19.51 -4.42 -0.56
C SER A 83 -19.08 -3.65 0.70
N LEU A 84 -20.04 -3.11 1.44
CA LEU A 84 -19.78 -2.41 2.72
C LEU A 84 -19.18 -3.35 3.77
N ASN A 85 -19.65 -4.61 3.83
CA ASN A 85 -19.11 -5.63 4.74
C ASN A 85 -17.59 -5.81 4.55
N ILE A 86 -17.10 -5.77 3.31
CA ILE A 86 -15.67 -5.91 3.05
C ILE A 86 -14.90 -4.68 3.54
N ILE A 87 -15.47 -3.47 3.38
CA ILE A 87 -14.89 -2.24 3.94
C ILE A 87 -14.80 -2.38 5.46
N ASP A 88 -15.89 -2.74 6.14
CA ASP A 88 -15.94 -2.90 7.59
C ASP A 88 -14.89 -3.89 8.09
N ARG A 89 -14.73 -5.03 7.41
CA ARG A 89 -13.71 -6.03 7.76
C ARG A 89 -12.29 -5.50 7.65
N TYR A 90 -12.01 -4.67 6.65
CA TYR A 90 -10.70 -4.03 6.53
C TYR A 90 -10.50 -2.93 7.57
N LEU A 91 -11.53 -2.17 7.92
CA LEU A 91 -11.45 -1.18 8.99
C LEU A 91 -11.13 -1.87 10.32
N VAL A 92 -11.85 -2.93 10.69
CA VAL A 92 -11.55 -3.75 11.88
C VAL A 92 -10.11 -4.27 11.87
N ALA A 93 -9.63 -4.75 10.72
CA ALA A 93 -8.25 -5.23 10.59
C ALA A 93 -7.22 -4.10 10.74
N SER A 94 -7.52 -2.91 10.22
CA SER A 94 -6.64 -1.74 10.30
C SER A 94 -6.50 -1.26 11.74
N GLU A 95 -7.63 -1.14 12.45
CA GLU A 95 -7.67 -0.79 13.88
C GLU A 95 -6.97 -1.84 14.76
N THR A 96 -7.13 -3.14 14.46
CA THR A 96 -6.46 -4.22 15.20
C THR A 96 -4.94 -4.17 15.05
N LEU A 97 -4.46 -3.64 13.93
CA LEU A 97 -3.03 -3.51 13.64
C LEU A 97 -2.45 -2.13 13.98
N ASP A 98 -3.28 -1.20 14.47
CA ASP A 98 -2.92 0.20 14.69
C ASP A 98 -2.33 0.87 13.43
N ILE A 99 -2.96 0.61 12.28
CA ILE A 99 -2.56 1.15 10.97
C ILE A 99 -3.68 2.06 10.45
N GLU A 100 -3.34 3.29 10.02
CA GLU A 100 -4.34 4.26 9.54
C GLU A 100 -5.03 3.75 8.27
N PRO A 101 -6.38 3.61 8.25
CA PRO A 101 -7.10 3.27 7.04
C PRO A 101 -7.43 4.51 6.20
N LEU A 102 -7.32 4.38 4.88
CA LEU A 102 -7.83 5.34 3.90
C LEU A 102 -8.81 4.63 2.97
N LEU A 103 -10.09 5.03 3.00
CA LEU A 103 -11.09 4.48 2.08
C LEU A 103 -11.00 5.19 0.73
N VAL A 104 -10.87 4.40 -0.35
CA VAL A 104 -10.80 4.90 -1.71
C VAL A 104 -11.89 4.23 -2.53
N LEU A 105 -12.87 5.02 -2.98
CA LEU A 105 -13.84 4.55 -3.94
C LEU A 105 -13.39 4.90 -5.35
N ASN A 106 -13.05 3.88 -6.13
CA ASN A 106 -12.59 4.00 -7.50
C ASN A 106 -13.74 3.83 -8.51
N LYS A 107 -13.46 4.16 -9.77
CA LYS A 107 -14.36 4.05 -10.92
C LYS A 107 -15.60 4.93 -10.84
N ILE A 108 -15.47 6.11 -10.23
CA ILE A 108 -16.59 7.06 -10.14
C ILE A 108 -17.06 7.58 -11.50
N ASP A 109 -16.25 7.41 -12.55
CA ASP A 109 -16.59 7.68 -13.95
C ASP A 109 -17.71 6.78 -14.49
N LEU A 110 -18.03 5.68 -13.81
CA LEU A 110 -19.11 4.77 -14.18
C LEU A 110 -20.45 5.11 -13.50
N LEU A 111 -20.47 6.13 -12.63
CA LEU A 111 -21.66 6.53 -11.89
C LEU A 111 -22.40 7.61 -12.65
N ASP A 112 -23.71 7.41 -12.84
CA ASP A 112 -24.61 8.52 -13.17
C ASP A 112 -24.88 9.37 -11.91
N ASP A 113 -25.58 10.50 -12.07
CA ASP A 113 -25.82 11.44 -10.97
C ASP A 113 -26.56 10.79 -9.78
N ASN A 114 -27.50 9.88 -10.06
CA ASN A 114 -28.27 9.19 -9.02
C ASN A 114 -27.39 8.17 -8.27
N ALA A 115 -26.63 7.37 -9.02
CA ALA A 115 -25.70 6.40 -8.45
C ALA A 115 -24.59 7.10 -7.65
N ARG A 116 -24.11 8.25 -8.12
CA ARG A 116 -23.12 9.07 -7.42
C ARG A 116 -23.66 9.60 -6.10
N ALA A 117 -24.89 10.12 -6.08
CA ALA A 117 -25.54 10.57 -4.84
C ALA A 117 -25.75 9.42 -3.84
N PHE A 118 -26.24 8.27 -4.32
CA PHE A 118 -26.43 7.08 -3.48
C PHE A 118 -25.11 6.62 -2.85
N VAL A 119 -24.06 6.51 -3.67
CA VAL A 119 -22.74 6.10 -3.20
C VAL A 119 -22.16 7.10 -2.20
N ASP A 120 -22.29 8.41 -2.45
CA ASP A 120 -21.78 9.43 -1.54
C ASP A 120 -22.49 9.37 -0.17
N GLU A 121 -23.81 9.09 -0.15
CA GLU A 121 -24.55 8.84 1.08
C GLU A 121 -24.01 7.62 1.85
N GLN A 122 -23.69 6.52 1.16
CA GLN A 122 -23.08 5.35 1.80
C GLN A 122 -21.69 5.69 2.37
N MET A 123 -20.90 6.49 1.63
CA MET A 123 -19.56 6.90 2.06
C MET A 123 -19.60 7.87 3.24
N GLU A 124 -20.67 8.64 3.37
CA GLU A 124 -20.86 9.59 4.47
C GLU A 124 -20.91 8.92 5.84
N ILE A 125 -21.35 7.67 5.92
CA ILE A 125 -21.33 6.86 7.14
C ILE A 125 -19.89 6.77 7.68
N TYR A 126 -18.92 6.48 6.80
CA TYR A 126 -17.51 6.36 7.17
C TYR A 126 -16.87 7.71 7.50
N ARG A 127 -17.26 8.78 6.79
CA ARG A 127 -16.79 10.15 7.10
C ARG A 127 -17.24 10.59 8.49
N LYS A 128 -18.50 10.33 8.85
CA LYS A 128 -19.08 10.69 10.16
C LYS A 128 -18.40 10.01 11.34
N ILE A 129 -17.86 8.82 11.15
CA ILE A 129 -17.09 8.10 12.17
C ILE A 129 -15.59 8.42 12.12
N GLY A 130 -15.18 9.41 11.33
CA GLY A 130 -13.82 9.96 11.34
C GLY A 130 -12.88 9.42 10.27
N TYR A 131 -13.31 8.48 9.42
CA TYR A 131 -12.46 7.94 8.37
C TYR A 131 -12.37 8.89 7.17
N ARG A 132 -11.18 8.97 6.61
CA ARG A 132 -10.93 9.69 5.36
C ARG A 132 -11.45 8.86 4.19
N VAL A 133 -12.23 9.49 3.32
CA VAL A 133 -12.78 8.87 2.11
C VAL A 133 -12.41 9.69 0.89
N LEU A 134 -11.82 9.05 -0.11
CA LEU A 134 -11.50 9.66 -1.40
C LEU A 134 -12.29 9.00 -2.53
N MET A 135 -12.95 9.83 -3.33
CA MET A 135 -13.64 9.44 -4.55
C MET A 135 -12.67 9.65 -5.71
N VAL A 136 -12.37 8.60 -6.48
CA VAL A 136 -11.36 8.65 -7.54
C VAL A 136 -11.80 7.93 -8.80
N SER A 137 -11.22 8.33 -9.94
CA SER A 137 -11.23 7.55 -11.16
C SER A 137 -9.84 7.49 -11.75
N SER A 138 -9.31 6.29 -11.91
CA SER A 138 -8.07 6.09 -12.66
C SER A 138 -8.21 6.44 -14.14
N HIS A 139 -9.42 6.33 -14.71
CA HIS A 139 -9.66 6.51 -16.14
C HIS A 139 -9.73 7.99 -16.53
N VAL A 140 -10.55 8.78 -15.84
CA VAL A 140 -10.68 10.23 -16.10
C VAL A 140 -9.74 11.07 -15.23
N LYS A 141 -8.94 10.42 -14.37
CA LYS A 141 -7.94 11.03 -13.48
C LYS A 141 -8.52 11.97 -12.41
N GLU A 142 -9.80 11.80 -12.07
CA GLU A 142 -10.46 12.53 -10.98
C GLU A 142 -9.96 12.04 -9.62
N GLY A 143 -9.72 12.96 -8.68
CA GLY A 143 -9.32 12.65 -7.30
C GLY A 143 -7.89 12.10 -7.11
N LEU A 144 -7.14 11.85 -8.19
CA LEU A 144 -5.82 11.23 -8.10
C LEU A 144 -4.77 12.09 -7.39
N ASN A 145 -4.85 13.42 -7.49
CA ASN A 145 -3.91 14.31 -6.79
C ASN A 145 -4.10 14.22 -5.26
N ALA A 146 -5.35 14.14 -4.79
CA ALA A 146 -5.64 13.98 -3.37
C ALA A 146 -5.17 12.61 -2.86
N LEU A 147 -5.37 11.56 -3.67
CA LEU A 147 -4.83 10.23 -3.36
C LEU A 147 -3.30 10.23 -3.33
N GLN A 148 -2.65 10.92 -4.26
CA GLN A 148 -1.20 11.04 -4.29
C GLN A 148 -0.66 11.74 -3.04
N ALA A 149 -1.25 12.89 -2.67
CA ALA A 149 -0.87 13.61 -1.47
C ALA A 149 -1.06 12.77 -0.19
N ALA A 150 -2.09 11.91 -0.16
CA ALA A 150 -2.32 11.00 0.96
C ALA A 150 -1.28 9.87 1.06
N LEU A 151 -0.58 9.54 -0.03
CA LEU A 151 0.40 8.45 -0.10
C LEU A 151 1.86 8.93 0.04
N THR A 152 2.11 10.22 -0.16
CA THR A 152 3.44 10.81 -0.02
C THR A 152 4.03 10.50 1.36
N ASP A 153 5.30 10.09 1.36
CA ASP A 153 6.10 9.77 2.56
C ASP A 153 5.52 8.70 3.49
N ARG A 154 4.68 7.79 2.95
CA ARG A 154 4.03 6.72 3.72
C ARG A 154 4.14 5.36 3.04
N ILE A 155 4.46 4.33 3.81
CA ILE A 155 4.42 2.94 3.35
C ILE A 155 2.97 2.47 3.38
N SER A 156 2.42 2.25 2.18
CA SER A 156 0.98 2.05 1.99
C SER A 156 0.68 0.70 1.34
N ILE A 157 -0.34 -0.01 1.82
CA ILE A 157 -0.82 -1.24 1.20
C ILE A 157 -2.19 -1.04 0.58
N PHE A 158 -2.34 -1.49 -0.67
CA PHE A 158 -3.63 -1.47 -1.36
C PHE A 158 -4.39 -2.78 -1.10
N ALA A 159 -5.52 -2.68 -0.40
CA ALA A 159 -6.42 -3.78 -0.09
C ALA A 159 -7.77 -3.61 -0.82
N GLY A 160 -8.54 -4.69 -0.96
CA GLY A 160 -9.83 -4.66 -1.66
C GLY A 160 -10.04 -5.82 -2.62
N GLN A 161 -11.28 -6.00 -3.09
CA GLN A 161 -11.65 -7.12 -3.95
C GLN A 161 -10.91 -7.12 -5.31
N SER A 162 -10.88 -8.26 -5.98
CA SER A 162 -10.39 -8.32 -7.36
C SER A 162 -11.26 -7.44 -8.27
N GLY A 163 -10.66 -6.80 -9.27
CA GLY A 163 -11.40 -5.98 -10.23
C GLY A 163 -11.76 -4.56 -9.81
N VAL A 164 -11.59 -4.16 -8.53
CA VAL A 164 -11.87 -2.79 -8.06
C VAL A 164 -10.90 -1.72 -8.60
N GLY A 165 -9.80 -2.14 -9.25
CA GLY A 165 -8.86 -1.25 -9.92
C GLY A 165 -7.60 -0.88 -9.13
N LYS A 166 -7.20 -1.66 -8.12
CA LYS A 166 -5.94 -1.47 -7.37
C LYS A 166 -4.71 -1.30 -8.27
N SER A 167 -4.52 -2.21 -9.23
CA SER A 167 -3.40 -2.14 -10.17
C SER A 167 -3.51 -0.94 -11.12
N SER A 168 -4.73 -0.59 -11.55
CA SER A 168 -4.97 0.59 -12.38
C SER A 168 -4.67 1.88 -11.65
N LEU A 169 -5.00 1.95 -10.36
CA LEU A 169 -4.57 3.03 -9.50
C LEU A 169 -3.05 3.04 -9.44
N LEU A 170 -2.36 2.01 -8.98
CA LEU A 170 -0.88 1.96 -8.87
C LEU A 170 -0.13 2.32 -10.16
N ASN A 171 -0.67 1.97 -11.33
CA ASN A 171 -0.03 2.23 -12.62
C ASN A 171 -0.43 3.57 -13.26
N SER A 172 -1.20 4.41 -12.57
CA SER A 172 -1.55 5.72 -13.11
C SER A 172 -0.30 6.56 -13.40
N PRO A 173 -0.20 7.21 -14.57
CA PRO A 173 0.94 8.06 -14.92
C PRO A 173 1.23 9.20 -13.93
N ALA A 174 0.26 9.55 -13.07
CA ALA A 174 0.44 10.50 -11.98
C ALA A 174 1.54 10.05 -10.98
N TRP A 175 1.68 8.74 -10.72
CA TRP A 175 2.67 8.18 -9.80
C TRP A 175 4.11 8.29 -10.31
N LEU A 176 4.30 8.00 -11.60
CA LEU A 176 5.61 7.89 -12.25
C LEU A 176 6.37 9.23 -12.33
N ARG A 177 5.68 10.36 -12.12
CA ARG A 177 6.31 11.68 -12.08
C ARG A 177 6.83 12.05 -10.68
N SER A 178 6.31 11.43 -9.63
CA SER A 178 6.76 11.65 -8.24
C SER A 178 8.07 10.92 -7.93
N THR A 179 8.27 9.72 -8.49
CA THR A 179 9.52 8.96 -8.34
C THR A 179 10.66 9.51 -9.22
N ALA A 180 10.34 10.28 -10.26
CA ALA A 180 11.33 11.00 -11.06
C ALA A 180 11.78 12.34 -10.43
N GLY A 181 11.05 12.85 -9.42
CA GLY A 181 11.28 14.16 -8.80
C GLY A 181 12.29 14.22 -7.65
N HIS A 182 12.80 13.08 -7.17
CA HIS A 182 13.84 13.04 -6.13
C HIS A 182 15.27 13.13 -6.71
N ARG A 183 15.44 13.54 -7.97
CA ARG A 183 16.75 13.92 -8.52
C ARG A 183 17.00 15.41 -8.33
N HIS A 184 17.81 15.70 -7.32
CA HIS A 184 18.64 16.90 -7.13
C HIS A 184 17.98 18.24 -6.80
N SER A 185 18.19 18.66 -5.55
CA SER A 185 18.84 19.92 -5.13
C SER A 185 18.90 19.85 -3.59
N ASP A 186 20.04 19.76 -2.92
CA ASP A 186 20.97 20.88 -2.76
C ASP A 186 22.34 20.44 -2.20
N GLN A 187 23.32 21.24 -2.61
CA GLN A 187 24.71 21.50 -2.16
C GLN A 187 25.27 20.75 -0.95
#